data_AF-A0A6L6BZ70-F1
#
_entry.id   AF-A0A6L6BZ70-F1
#
_cell.length_a   1.000
_cell.length_b   1.000
_cell.length_c   1.000
_cell.angle_alpha   90.00
_cell.angle_beta   90.00
_cell.angle_gamma   90.00
#
_symmetry.space_group_name_H-M   'P 1'
#
loop_
_entity.id
_entity.type
_entity.pdbx_description
1 polymer ?
#
loop_
_entity_poly.entity_id
_entity_poly.type
_entity_poly.pdbx_seq_one_letter_code
_entity_poly.pdbx_strand_id
1 'polypeptide(L)'
;GDRVKHWYTTNEIRSFVHTAYTFPGGPFDGAPPFAPGIELASEQAFWQTSHNALLAQGMGVQAVRASASRGSTVTLVEDSVTYVPLTETAEDIEATAKAFRSMSPNGGIIVPILTGEYDPIFLENLGASAPKIRAGDMEIISTPIDGFGFNTYSASYVRAADNNIGAEELLFPEGYPTYQSSWLKFAPDTVYWGVRMFSESLGRDDLSIVVTESGASQPDAIDADGEVMDTGRVMYLRETLKSAHRAIEEGYPLDGFFVWSFMDNFEWANGYVERFGITYVDFDTQQRTPKESYDWFEQVVAQNRVL
;
A
#
# COMPACT_ATOMS: atom_id res chain seq x y z
N GLY A 1 -15.08 -17.12 14.03
CA GLY A 1 -13.73 -16.69 14.40
C GLY A 1 -13.20 -17.33 15.65
N ASP A 2 -13.49 -18.62 15.88
CA ASP A 2 -12.96 -19.42 17.00
C ASP A 2 -11.45 -19.65 16.89
N ARG A 3 -10.94 -19.79 15.66
CA ARG A 3 -9.50 -20.00 15.35
C ARG A 3 -8.82 -18.78 14.73
N VAL A 4 -9.50 -18.07 13.82
CA VAL A 4 -8.97 -16.82 13.24
C VAL A 4 -9.06 -15.71 14.27
N LYS A 5 -7.90 -15.13 14.62
CA LYS A 5 -7.77 -14.06 15.60
C LYS A 5 -7.43 -12.71 14.99
N HIS A 6 -6.70 -12.67 13.88
CA HIS A 6 -6.34 -11.43 13.20
C HIS A 6 -7.23 -11.26 11.97
N TRP A 7 -7.96 -10.15 11.91
CA TRP A 7 -8.92 -9.87 10.84
C TRP A 7 -8.50 -8.64 10.06
N TYR A 8 -8.49 -8.78 8.74
CA TYR A 8 -8.38 -7.67 7.80
C TYR A 8 -9.73 -7.54 7.09
N THR A 9 -10.36 -6.37 7.21
CA THR A 9 -11.74 -6.15 6.75
C THR A 9 -11.81 -5.86 5.26
N THR A 10 -10.92 -5.02 4.75
CA THR A 10 -10.73 -4.75 3.32
C THR A 10 -9.24 -4.72 3.00
N ASN A 11 -8.91 -5.05 1.74
CA ASN A 11 -7.59 -4.86 1.16
C ASN A 11 -7.69 -3.75 0.11
N GLU A 12 -6.82 -2.76 0.19
CA GLU A 12 -6.58 -1.76 -0.88
C GLU A 12 -7.84 -1.11 -1.45
N ILE A 13 -8.50 -0.26 -0.65
CA ILE A 13 -9.57 0.64 -1.13
C ILE A 13 -9.11 1.42 -2.36
N ARG A 14 -7.85 1.86 -2.38
CA ARG A 14 -7.26 2.48 -3.57
C ARG A 14 -7.37 1.57 -4.79
N SER A 15 -7.00 0.30 -4.71
CA SER A 15 -7.05 -0.61 -5.86
C SER A 15 -8.48 -0.86 -6.34
N PHE A 16 -9.42 -1.22 -5.45
CA PHE A 16 -10.79 -1.53 -5.89
C PHE A 16 -11.69 -0.32 -6.13
N VAL A 17 -11.23 0.90 -5.87
CA VAL A 17 -11.93 2.14 -6.23
C VAL A 17 -11.18 2.91 -7.32
N HIS A 18 -9.92 3.27 -7.08
CA HIS A 18 -9.15 4.17 -7.94
C HIS A 18 -8.58 3.50 -9.19
N THR A 19 -8.53 2.16 -9.24
CA THR A 19 -8.15 1.40 -10.44
C THR A 19 -9.38 0.77 -11.13
N ALA A 20 -10.52 0.75 -10.45
CA ALA A 20 -11.75 0.09 -10.91
C ALA A 20 -12.80 1.05 -11.47
N TYR A 21 -12.70 2.33 -11.12
CA TYR A 21 -13.58 3.40 -11.58
C TYR A 21 -12.78 4.56 -12.18
N THR A 22 -13.38 5.28 -13.12
CA THR A 22 -12.88 6.57 -13.62
C THR A 22 -14.04 7.56 -13.68
N PHE A 23 -13.82 8.74 -14.25
CA PHE A 23 -14.82 9.76 -14.54
C PHE A 23 -14.35 10.59 -15.75
N PRO A 24 -15.19 11.44 -16.36
CA PRO A 24 -14.75 12.31 -17.45
C PRO A 24 -13.59 13.22 -17.03
N GLY A 25 -12.42 13.04 -17.66
CA GLY A 25 -11.18 13.73 -17.30
C GLY A 25 -10.42 13.11 -16.12
N GLY A 26 -10.79 11.89 -15.72
CA GLY A 26 -10.15 11.12 -14.66
C GLY A 26 -8.86 10.41 -15.10
N PRO A 27 -8.34 9.49 -14.27
CA PRO A 27 -7.01 8.91 -14.44
C PRO A 27 -6.89 7.93 -15.63
N PHE A 28 -8.02 7.49 -16.20
CA PHE A 28 -8.03 6.56 -17.33
C PHE A 28 -8.83 7.12 -18.50
N ASP A 29 -8.23 7.03 -19.69
CA ASP A 29 -8.92 7.23 -20.96
C ASP A 29 -9.72 5.96 -21.30
N GLY A 30 -11.02 5.95 -21.00
CA GLY A 30 -11.92 4.81 -21.22
C GLY A 30 -12.06 3.90 -20.01
N ALA A 31 -12.39 2.63 -20.22
CA ALA A 31 -12.69 1.70 -19.13
C ALA A 31 -11.45 1.44 -18.25
N PRO A 32 -11.55 1.66 -16.92
CA PRO A 32 -10.50 1.29 -15.97
C PRO A 32 -10.15 -0.20 -16.04
N PRO A 33 -8.90 -0.57 -15.73
CA PRO A 33 -8.43 -1.95 -15.91
C PRO A 33 -9.00 -2.93 -14.88
N PHE A 34 -9.41 -2.47 -13.69
CA PHE A 34 -9.95 -3.37 -12.66
C PHE A 34 -11.47 -3.43 -12.72
N ALA A 35 -12.04 -4.57 -12.32
CA ALA A 35 -13.49 -4.72 -12.27
C ALA A 35 -14.11 -3.76 -11.22
N PRO A 36 -15.23 -3.09 -11.53
CA PRO A 36 -16.10 -3.35 -12.68
C PRO A 36 -15.72 -2.60 -13.97
N GLY A 37 -14.69 -1.77 -13.97
CA GLY A 37 -14.22 -1.05 -15.17
C GLY A 37 -15.22 0.01 -15.64
N ILE A 38 -15.78 0.79 -14.70
CA ILE A 38 -16.89 1.71 -14.96
C ILE A 38 -16.44 3.16 -14.89
N GLU A 39 -16.86 3.96 -15.88
CA GLU A 39 -16.82 5.43 -15.80
C GLU A 39 -18.03 5.96 -15.02
N LEU A 40 -17.76 6.70 -13.93
CA LEU A 40 -18.76 7.36 -13.10
C LEU A 40 -19.12 8.73 -13.68
N ALA A 41 -20.27 9.27 -13.26
CA ALA A 41 -20.79 10.52 -13.80
C ALA A 41 -19.95 11.77 -13.50
N SER A 42 -19.10 11.74 -12.46
CA SER A 42 -18.27 12.87 -12.04
C SER A 42 -17.17 12.44 -11.08
N GLU A 43 -16.15 13.30 -10.92
CA GLU A 43 -15.12 13.15 -9.88
C GLU A 43 -15.74 13.14 -8.46
N GLN A 44 -16.82 13.91 -8.25
CA GLN A 44 -17.57 13.86 -6.99
C GLN A 44 -18.11 12.46 -6.69
N ALA A 45 -18.64 11.76 -7.70
CA ALA A 45 -19.13 10.39 -7.55
C ALA A 45 -17.97 9.40 -7.28
N PHE A 46 -16.79 9.65 -7.85
CA PHE A 46 -15.58 8.88 -7.59
C PHE A 46 -15.11 9.00 -6.14
N TRP A 47 -15.00 10.22 -5.61
CA TRP A 47 -14.65 10.43 -4.19
C TRP A 47 -15.77 10.00 -3.24
N GLN A 48 -17.04 10.10 -3.64
CA GLN A 48 -18.14 9.53 -2.87
C GLN A 48 -18.04 8.00 -2.80
N THR A 49 -17.56 7.34 -3.86
CA THR A 49 -17.33 5.89 -3.87
C THR A 49 -16.21 5.52 -2.89
N SER A 50 -15.12 6.29 -2.86
CA SER A 50 -14.07 6.14 -1.85
C SER A 50 -14.63 6.30 -0.44
N HIS A 51 -15.40 7.37 -0.18
CA HIS A 51 -16.05 7.61 1.12
C HIS A 51 -16.97 6.46 1.57
N ASN A 52 -17.76 5.90 0.64
CA ASN A 52 -18.61 4.74 0.92
C ASN A 52 -17.79 3.48 1.26
N ALA A 53 -16.61 3.30 0.63
CA ALA A 53 -15.70 2.22 0.98
C ALA A 53 -15.11 2.40 2.39
N LEU A 54 -14.79 3.64 2.81
CA LEU A 54 -14.38 3.92 4.18
C LEU A 54 -15.49 3.60 5.20
N LEU A 55 -16.75 3.93 4.87
CA LEU A 55 -17.91 3.55 5.69
C LEU A 55 -18.04 2.03 5.81
N ALA A 56 -17.92 1.31 4.68
CA ALA A 56 -17.98 -0.15 4.67
C ALA A 56 -16.85 -0.76 5.51
N GLN A 57 -15.65 -0.21 5.43
CA GLN A 57 -14.50 -0.57 6.25
C GLN A 57 -14.81 -0.40 7.75
N GLY A 58 -15.26 0.79 8.17
CA GLY A 58 -15.63 1.08 9.55
C GLY A 58 -16.77 0.18 10.08
N MET A 59 -17.80 -0.06 9.27
CA MET A 59 -18.87 -1.01 9.61
C MET A 59 -18.34 -2.46 9.72
N GLY A 60 -17.39 -2.84 8.88
CA GLY A 60 -16.69 -4.12 8.95
C GLY A 60 -15.95 -4.29 10.29
N VAL A 61 -15.26 -3.25 10.73
CA VAL A 61 -14.58 -3.21 12.04
C VAL A 61 -15.61 -3.43 13.16
N GLN A 62 -16.74 -2.72 13.13
CA GLN A 62 -17.81 -2.88 14.12
C GLN A 62 -18.40 -4.29 14.13
N ALA A 63 -18.61 -4.89 12.95
CA ALA A 63 -19.13 -6.24 12.81
C ALA A 63 -18.16 -7.30 13.37
N VAL A 64 -16.86 -7.16 13.11
CA VAL A 64 -15.82 -8.03 13.69
C VAL A 64 -15.81 -7.89 15.20
N ARG A 65 -15.80 -6.65 15.74
CA ARG A 65 -15.84 -6.43 17.20
C ARG A 65 -17.08 -7.02 17.87
N ALA A 66 -18.23 -7.02 17.19
CA ALA A 66 -19.47 -7.58 17.72
C ALA A 66 -19.53 -9.12 17.69
N SER A 67 -18.79 -9.78 16.78
CA SER A 67 -19.01 -11.20 16.45
C SER A 67 -17.76 -12.09 16.60
N ALA A 68 -16.56 -11.52 16.57
CA ALA A 68 -15.33 -12.27 16.67
C ALA A 68 -15.11 -12.79 18.10
N SER A 69 -14.30 -13.84 18.22
CA SER A 69 -14.03 -14.42 19.53
C SER A 69 -13.12 -13.50 20.35
N ARG A 70 -13.15 -13.67 21.68
CA ARG A 70 -12.30 -12.89 22.59
C ARG A 70 -10.82 -12.98 22.18
N GLY A 71 -10.15 -11.82 22.21
CA GLY A 71 -8.75 -11.68 21.82
C GLY A 71 -8.52 -11.54 20.32
N SER A 72 -9.57 -11.38 19.52
CA SER A 72 -9.43 -11.03 18.11
C SER A 72 -8.99 -9.57 17.93
N THR A 73 -8.14 -9.33 16.94
CA THR A 73 -7.75 -8.00 16.46
C THR A 73 -8.35 -7.73 15.10
N VAL A 74 -8.55 -6.45 14.78
CA VAL A 74 -9.03 -5.97 13.49
C VAL A 74 -8.15 -4.84 12.98
N THR A 75 -7.62 -5.01 11.78
CA THR A 75 -6.62 -4.16 11.15
C THR A 75 -7.11 -3.73 9.77
N LEU A 76 -6.89 -2.47 9.41
CA LEU A 76 -7.06 -1.99 8.04
C LEU A 76 -5.89 -2.48 7.19
N VAL A 77 -6.09 -2.86 5.93
CA VAL A 77 -5.00 -3.08 4.97
C VAL A 77 -5.17 -2.14 3.78
N GLU A 78 -4.16 -1.35 3.47
CA GLU A 78 -4.23 -0.38 2.37
C GLU A 78 -2.89 -0.20 1.63
N ASP A 79 -2.98 0.03 0.32
CA ASP A 79 -1.88 0.51 -0.53
C ASP A 79 -1.76 2.02 -0.39
N SER A 80 -1.10 2.44 0.69
CA SER A 80 -0.80 3.84 0.93
C SER A 80 0.32 4.28 -0.02
N VAL A 81 0.11 5.41 -0.71
CA VAL A 81 1.22 6.05 -1.43
C VAL A 81 2.32 6.36 -0.42
N THR A 82 3.52 5.91 -0.76
CA THR A 82 4.68 6.07 0.11
C THR A 82 5.47 7.27 -0.37
N TYR A 83 5.27 8.40 0.29
CA TYR A 83 6.06 9.59 0.03
C TYR A 83 7.43 9.49 0.69
N VAL A 84 8.48 9.77 -0.09
CA VAL A 84 9.87 9.72 0.36
C VAL A 84 10.51 11.09 0.10
N PRO A 85 11.13 11.75 1.09
CA PRO A 85 11.82 13.00 0.84
C PRO A 85 12.98 12.78 -0.14
N LEU A 86 13.14 13.67 -1.11
CA LEU A 86 14.25 13.63 -2.06
C LEU A 86 15.59 13.69 -1.33
N THR A 87 15.66 14.54 -0.30
CA THR A 87 16.79 14.62 0.64
C THR A 87 16.24 14.65 2.06
N GLU A 88 16.87 13.98 3.02
CA GLU A 88 16.43 14.00 4.44
C GLU A 88 16.76 15.33 5.15
N THR A 89 16.37 16.48 4.58
CA THR A 89 16.41 17.78 5.27
C THR A 89 15.11 18.01 6.04
N ALA A 90 15.13 18.93 7.01
CA ALA A 90 13.93 19.25 7.79
C ALA A 90 12.78 19.73 6.88
N GLU A 91 13.09 20.51 5.85
CA GLU A 91 12.11 21.06 4.91
C GLU A 91 11.47 19.97 4.05
N ASP A 92 12.26 19.04 3.50
CA ASP A 92 11.76 17.95 2.67
C ASP A 92 11.00 16.91 3.51
N ILE A 93 11.40 16.67 4.76
CA ILE A 93 10.66 15.82 5.71
C ILE A 93 9.29 16.44 6.04
N GLU A 94 9.25 17.74 6.31
CA GLU A 94 7.99 18.46 6.54
C GLU A 94 7.10 18.42 5.29
N ALA A 95 7.68 18.60 4.11
CA ALA A 95 6.97 18.46 2.83
C ALA A 95 6.42 17.04 2.65
N THR A 96 7.16 16.01 3.05
CA THR A 96 6.71 14.61 3.02
C THR A 96 5.49 14.39 3.91
N ALA A 97 5.49 14.93 5.13
CA ALA A 97 4.34 14.86 6.03
C ALA A 97 3.11 15.59 5.44
N LYS A 98 3.31 16.74 4.80
CA LYS A 98 2.24 17.48 4.11
C LYS A 98 1.68 16.72 2.91
N ALA A 99 2.56 16.16 2.07
CA ALA A 99 2.16 15.32 0.93
C ALA A 99 1.33 14.12 1.41
N PHE A 100 1.82 13.39 2.43
CA PHE A 100 1.12 12.26 3.01
C PHE A 100 -0.29 12.60 3.50
N ARG A 101 -0.48 13.77 4.14
CA ARG A 101 -1.78 14.18 4.67
C ARG A 101 -2.73 14.73 3.59
N SER A 102 -2.20 15.48 2.62
CA SER A 102 -3.03 16.34 1.77
C SER A 102 -3.13 15.89 0.31
N MET A 103 -2.25 15.01 -0.17
CA MET A 103 -2.29 14.51 -1.55
C MET A 103 -3.16 13.26 -1.68
N SER A 104 -3.72 13.09 -2.88
CA SER A 104 -4.45 11.88 -3.25
C SER A 104 -3.48 10.70 -3.44
N PRO A 105 -3.83 9.48 -3.00
CA PRO A 105 -5.09 9.10 -2.36
C PRO A 105 -5.07 9.18 -0.82
N ASN A 106 -3.90 9.33 -0.19
CA ASN A 106 -3.74 9.21 1.26
C ASN A 106 -4.66 10.17 2.04
N GLY A 107 -4.74 11.45 1.62
CA GLY A 107 -5.63 12.44 2.25
C GLY A 107 -7.12 12.10 2.16
N GLY A 108 -7.52 11.29 1.19
CA GLY A 108 -8.89 10.86 0.96
C GLY A 108 -9.25 9.49 1.52
N ILE A 109 -8.26 8.68 1.94
CA ILE A 109 -8.46 7.30 2.40
C ILE A 109 -7.82 7.09 3.78
N ILE A 110 -6.50 7.28 3.87
CA ILE A 110 -5.70 6.99 5.06
C ILE A 110 -6.02 7.96 6.19
N VAL A 111 -5.93 9.25 5.91
CA VAL A 111 -6.16 10.32 6.89
C VAL A 111 -7.54 10.19 7.54
N PRO A 112 -8.67 10.17 6.81
CA PRO A 112 -9.99 10.09 7.43
C PRO A 112 -10.22 8.82 8.26
N ILE A 113 -9.66 7.67 7.88
CA ILE A 113 -9.77 6.44 8.69
C ILE A 113 -8.99 6.58 10.00
N LEU A 114 -7.77 7.12 9.95
CA LEU A 114 -6.87 7.13 11.11
C LEU A 114 -7.07 8.31 12.05
N THR A 115 -7.67 9.41 11.59
CA THR A 115 -7.88 10.63 12.38
C THR A 115 -9.35 10.94 12.65
N GLY A 116 -10.28 10.38 11.86
CA GLY A 116 -11.70 10.75 11.90
C GLY A 116 -12.03 12.06 11.21
N GLU A 117 -11.08 12.67 10.50
CA GLU A 117 -11.30 13.91 9.76
C GLU A 117 -10.56 13.87 8.42
N TYR A 118 -11.15 14.44 7.38
CA TYR A 118 -10.41 14.70 6.14
C TYR A 118 -9.44 15.86 6.34
N ASP A 119 -8.31 15.83 5.65
CA ASP A 119 -7.40 16.97 5.64
C ASP A 119 -8.06 18.19 4.96
N PRO A 120 -8.02 19.39 5.56
CA PRO A 120 -8.67 20.57 4.98
C PRO A 120 -8.11 20.97 3.62
N ILE A 121 -6.79 20.84 3.40
CA ILE A 121 -6.16 21.17 2.11
C ILE A 121 -6.61 20.16 1.06
N PHE A 122 -6.72 18.88 1.43
CA PHE A 122 -7.29 17.86 0.56
C PHE A 122 -8.73 18.20 0.13
N LEU A 123 -9.61 18.56 1.07
CA LEU A 123 -10.99 18.94 0.74
C LEU A 123 -11.06 20.22 -0.10
N GLU A 124 -10.22 21.22 0.19
CA GLU A 124 -10.13 22.45 -0.59
C GLU A 124 -9.70 22.16 -2.04
N ASN A 125 -8.71 21.29 -2.23
CA ASN A 125 -8.24 20.86 -3.55
C ASN A 125 -9.33 20.14 -4.35
N LEU A 126 -10.18 19.34 -3.70
CA LEU A 126 -11.32 18.70 -4.35
C LEU A 126 -12.44 19.70 -4.68
N GLY A 127 -12.63 20.74 -3.87
CA GLY A 127 -13.70 21.73 -4.06
C GLY A 127 -15.08 21.07 -4.21
N ALA A 128 -15.71 21.26 -5.36
CA ALA A 128 -17.04 20.68 -5.65
C ALA A 128 -17.03 19.15 -5.80
N SER A 129 -15.85 18.55 -5.98
CA SER A 129 -15.65 17.10 -6.07
C SER A 129 -15.53 16.42 -4.70
N ALA A 130 -15.54 17.17 -3.59
CA ALA A 130 -15.49 16.59 -2.25
C ALA A 130 -16.69 15.64 -2.00
N PRO A 131 -16.48 14.52 -1.27
CA PRO A 131 -17.57 13.62 -0.92
C PRO A 131 -18.58 14.33 -0.02
N LYS A 132 -19.85 13.92 -0.10
CA LYS A 132 -20.89 14.38 0.83
C LYS A 132 -20.75 13.60 2.13
N ILE A 133 -20.24 14.25 3.15
CA ILE A 133 -20.09 13.71 4.50
C ILE A 133 -21.39 13.97 5.27
N ARG A 134 -22.05 12.92 5.74
CA ARG A 134 -23.26 13.00 6.57
C ARG A 134 -22.88 12.95 8.05
N ALA A 135 -23.79 13.43 8.89
CA ALA A 135 -23.64 13.30 10.34
C ALA A 135 -23.56 11.81 10.71
N GLY A 136 -22.55 11.42 11.49
CA GLY A 136 -22.30 10.02 11.86
C GLY A 136 -21.29 9.29 10.97
N ASP A 137 -20.98 9.81 9.78
CA ASP A 137 -20.12 9.09 8.84
C ASP A 137 -18.68 8.97 9.38
N MET A 138 -18.13 10.06 9.92
CA MET A 138 -16.74 10.07 10.40
C MET A 138 -16.56 9.22 11.66
N GLU A 139 -17.57 9.13 12.51
CA GLU A 139 -17.57 8.25 13.69
C GLU A 139 -17.58 6.77 13.30
N ILE A 140 -18.22 6.43 12.17
CA ILE A 140 -18.17 5.07 11.61
C ILE A 140 -16.81 4.82 10.97
N ILE A 141 -16.35 5.72 10.09
CA ILE A 141 -15.10 5.59 9.33
C ILE A 141 -13.89 5.42 10.27
N SER A 142 -13.85 6.19 11.36
CA SER A 142 -12.78 6.15 12.36
C SER A 142 -13.03 5.18 13.51
N THR A 143 -13.89 4.17 13.32
CA THR A 143 -14.04 3.10 14.31
C THR A 143 -12.65 2.54 14.66
N PRO A 144 -12.26 2.49 15.95
CA PRO A 144 -10.90 2.13 16.33
C PRO A 144 -10.46 0.79 15.75
N ILE A 145 -9.26 0.76 15.20
CA ILE A 145 -8.55 -0.42 14.69
C ILE A 145 -7.37 -0.76 15.61
N ASP A 146 -6.94 -2.01 15.59
CA ASP A 146 -5.87 -2.51 16.46
C ASP A 146 -4.48 -2.47 15.78
N GLY A 147 -4.43 -2.22 14.47
CA GLY A 147 -3.19 -2.11 13.69
C GLY A 147 -3.45 -1.62 12.26
N PHE A 148 -2.38 -1.45 11.48
CA PHE A 148 -2.40 -1.07 10.08
C PHE A 148 -1.54 -2.04 9.24
N GLY A 149 -2.16 -2.66 8.25
CA GLY A 149 -1.49 -3.43 7.20
C GLY A 149 -1.07 -2.51 6.08
N PHE A 150 0.24 -2.38 5.90
CA PHE A 150 0.85 -1.52 4.93
C PHE A 150 1.25 -2.33 3.69
N ASN A 151 0.50 -2.18 2.62
CA ASN A 151 0.92 -2.67 1.31
C ASN A 151 1.85 -1.62 0.70
N THR A 152 3.09 -2.00 0.40
CA THR A 152 4.10 -1.04 -0.04
C THR A 152 5.09 -1.66 -1.02
N TYR A 153 5.29 -0.96 -2.13
CA TYR A 153 5.96 -1.51 -3.30
C TYR A 153 6.95 -0.54 -3.93
N SER A 154 6.52 0.70 -4.11
CA SER A 154 7.28 1.77 -4.74
C SER A 154 7.04 3.10 -4.02
N ALA A 155 7.78 4.15 -4.42
CA ALA A 155 7.74 5.44 -3.77
C ALA A 155 7.27 6.55 -4.71
N SER A 156 6.80 7.63 -4.10
CA SER A 156 6.67 8.96 -4.71
C SER A 156 7.70 9.88 -4.04
N TYR A 157 8.76 10.25 -4.75
CA TYR A 157 9.73 11.18 -4.20
C TYR A 157 9.13 12.59 -4.10
N VAL A 158 9.39 13.29 -3.00
CA VAL A 158 8.83 14.62 -2.75
C VAL A 158 9.90 15.58 -2.24
N ARG A 159 9.70 16.87 -2.50
CA ARG A 159 10.52 17.94 -1.92
C ARG A 159 9.65 19.12 -1.47
N ALA A 160 10.21 19.99 -0.64
CA ALA A 160 9.57 21.24 -0.28
C ALA A 160 9.32 22.11 -1.52
N ALA A 161 8.13 22.71 -1.58
CA ALA A 161 7.72 23.57 -2.67
C ALA A 161 6.85 24.74 -2.18
N ASP A 162 6.91 25.87 -2.88
CA ASP A 162 6.06 27.03 -2.62
C ASP A 162 4.72 26.88 -3.36
N ASN A 163 3.86 26.00 -2.83
CA ASN A 163 2.49 25.79 -3.29
C ASN A 163 1.56 25.61 -2.08
N ASN A 164 0.26 25.42 -2.33
CA ASN A 164 -0.73 25.33 -1.25
C ASN A 164 -0.53 24.13 -0.30
N ILE A 165 0.05 23.03 -0.80
CA ILE A 165 0.38 21.85 0.03
C ILE A 165 1.71 22.07 0.75
N GLY A 166 2.65 22.81 0.15
CA GLY A 166 4.03 22.92 0.64
C GLY A 166 4.94 21.79 0.17
N ALA A 167 4.51 20.99 -0.82
CA ALA A 167 5.22 19.81 -1.31
C ALA A 167 5.04 19.62 -2.83
N GLU A 168 6.07 19.13 -3.50
CA GLU A 168 6.05 18.76 -4.91
C GLU A 168 6.47 17.29 -5.05
N GLU A 169 5.61 16.48 -5.68
CA GLU A 169 5.95 15.12 -6.10
C GLU A 169 6.79 15.14 -7.37
N LEU A 170 7.83 14.32 -7.39
CA LEU A 170 8.83 14.25 -8.44
C LEU A 170 8.62 13.01 -9.28
N LEU A 171 8.54 13.20 -10.59
CA LEU A 171 8.47 12.10 -11.54
C LEU A 171 9.81 11.36 -11.60
N PHE A 172 9.74 10.04 -11.68
CA PHE A 172 10.91 9.23 -12.01
C PHE A 172 11.44 9.61 -13.39
N PRO A 173 12.77 9.82 -13.54
CA PRO A 173 13.36 10.11 -14.84
C PRO A 173 13.25 8.90 -15.78
N GLU A 174 13.37 9.16 -17.07
CA GLU A 174 13.48 8.09 -18.07
C GLU A 174 14.66 7.17 -17.73
N GLY A 175 14.45 5.85 -17.83
CA GLY A 175 15.47 4.84 -17.52
C GLY A 175 15.66 4.55 -16.03
N TYR A 176 14.85 5.12 -15.13
CA TYR A 176 14.88 4.75 -13.73
C TYR A 176 14.66 3.23 -13.55
N PRO A 177 15.43 2.53 -12.70
CA PRO A 177 15.31 1.09 -12.52
C PRO A 177 13.87 0.66 -12.22
N THR A 178 13.33 -0.20 -13.08
CA THR A 178 11.95 -0.64 -13.07
C THR A 178 11.93 -2.16 -13.13
N TYR A 179 11.00 -2.77 -12.40
CA TYR A 179 10.73 -4.21 -12.44
C TYR A 179 9.85 -4.56 -13.65
N GLN A 180 9.35 -5.80 -13.75
CA GLN A 180 8.52 -6.19 -14.90
C GLN A 180 7.25 -5.33 -14.99
N SER A 181 6.56 -5.16 -13.87
CA SER A 181 5.47 -4.21 -13.71
C SER A 181 5.99 -2.78 -13.86
N SER A 182 5.50 -2.06 -14.87
CA SER A 182 6.01 -0.73 -15.24
C SER A 182 5.84 0.34 -14.15
N TRP A 183 4.83 0.17 -13.29
CA TRP A 183 4.55 1.02 -12.13
C TRP A 183 5.52 0.75 -10.95
N LEU A 184 6.15 -0.43 -10.91
CA LEU A 184 7.01 -0.86 -9.82
C LEU A 184 8.44 -0.36 -10.04
N LYS A 185 8.76 0.80 -9.46
CA LYS A 185 10.13 1.35 -9.45
C LYS A 185 10.92 0.82 -8.26
N PHE A 186 12.22 0.63 -8.45
CA PHE A 186 13.12 0.27 -7.36
C PHE A 186 13.30 1.46 -6.41
N ALA A 187 12.56 1.45 -5.30
CA ALA A 187 12.62 2.46 -4.26
C ALA A 187 12.66 1.77 -2.89
N PRO A 188 13.84 1.50 -2.32
CA PRO A 188 13.97 0.67 -1.12
C PRO A 188 13.53 1.37 0.17
N ASP A 189 13.48 2.70 0.20
CA ASP A 189 13.19 3.49 1.41
C ASP A 189 11.70 3.52 1.78
N THR A 190 10.87 2.77 1.05
CA THR A 190 9.41 2.80 1.17
C THR A 190 8.91 2.38 2.54
N VAL A 191 9.40 1.25 3.07
CA VAL A 191 8.96 0.76 4.38
C VAL A 191 9.27 1.78 5.48
N TYR A 192 10.52 2.27 5.54
CA TYR A 192 10.95 3.24 6.53
C TYR A 192 10.10 4.53 6.49
N TRP A 193 10.01 5.18 5.32
CA TRP A 193 9.29 6.45 5.22
C TRP A 193 7.78 6.29 5.37
N GLY A 194 7.20 5.21 4.86
CA GLY A 194 5.77 4.94 5.04
C GLY A 194 5.40 4.81 6.51
N VAL A 195 6.07 3.89 7.22
CA VAL A 195 5.87 3.66 8.67
C VAL A 195 6.08 4.93 9.48
N ARG A 196 7.16 5.67 9.17
CA ARG A 196 7.47 6.95 9.82
C ARG A 196 6.36 7.98 9.61
N MET A 197 5.81 8.10 8.39
CA MET A 197 4.76 9.07 8.11
C MET A 197 3.45 8.74 8.83
N PHE A 198 3.09 7.47 9.03
CA PHE A 198 1.97 7.13 9.91
C PHE A 198 2.18 7.66 11.33
N SER A 199 3.39 7.47 11.88
CA SER A 199 3.71 7.89 13.25
C SER A 199 3.80 9.41 13.39
N GLU A 200 4.65 10.07 12.58
CA GLU A 200 4.97 11.49 12.74
C GLU A 200 3.90 12.42 12.15
N SER A 201 3.28 12.07 11.01
CA SER A 201 2.32 12.98 10.34
C SER A 201 0.90 12.86 10.90
N LEU A 202 0.54 11.69 11.44
CA LEU A 202 -0.79 11.43 12.01
C LEU A 202 -0.79 11.27 13.53
N GLY A 203 0.38 11.26 14.18
CA GLY A 203 0.48 11.04 15.63
C GLY A 203 0.06 9.62 16.04
N ARG A 204 0.40 8.62 15.23
CA ARG A 204 0.04 7.20 15.42
C ARG A 204 1.25 6.33 15.73
N ASP A 205 2.10 6.79 16.64
CA ASP A 205 3.21 6.01 17.20
C ASP A 205 2.72 4.81 18.04
N ASP A 206 1.43 4.81 18.42
CA ASP A 206 0.74 3.72 19.11
C ASP A 206 0.25 2.59 18.18
N LEU A 207 0.21 2.83 16.87
CA LEU A 207 -0.44 1.94 15.92
C LEU A 207 0.54 0.88 15.43
N SER A 208 0.30 -0.39 15.80
CA SER A 208 1.02 -1.54 15.25
C SER A 208 0.92 -1.58 13.73
N ILE A 209 2.06 -1.55 13.03
CA ILE A 209 2.13 -1.63 11.57
C ILE A 209 2.72 -2.97 11.17
N VAL A 210 2.12 -3.63 10.19
CA VAL A 210 2.65 -4.83 9.55
C VAL A 210 2.75 -4.53 8.07
N VAL A 211 3.90 -4.76 7.45
CA VAL A 211 3.95 -4.80 5.98
C VAL A 211 3.18 -6.04 5.54
N THR A 212 1.98 -5.85 5.02
CA THR A 212 1.08 -6.96 4.65
C THR A 212 1.30 -7.43 3.23
N GLU A 213 1.84 -6.56 2.37
CA GLU A 213 2.27 -6.90 1.03
C GLU A 213 3.49 -6.04 0.65
N SER A 214 4.54 -6.71 0.16
CA SER A 214 5.66 -6.07 -0.52
C SER A 214 6.41 -7.11 -1.33
N GLY A 215 6.81 -6.77 -2.55
CA GLY A 215 7.51 -7.70 -3.42
C GLY A 215 7.80 -7.13 -4.80
N ALA A 216 8.35 -7.95 -5.67
CA ALA A 216 8.70 -7.53 -7.02
C ALA A 216 8.34 -8.55 -8.09
N SER A 217 7.68 -8.07 -9.14
CA SER A 217 7.44 -8.80 -10.37
C SER A 217 8.75 -8.97 -11.17
N GLN A 218 9.02 -10.17 -11.66
CA GLN A 218 10.17 -10.46 -12.52
C GLN A 218 9.75 -11.36 -13.68
N PRO A 219 10.41 -11.28 -14.85
CA PRO A 219 10.16 -12.16 -15.98
C PRO A 219 10.76 -13.55 -15.71
N ASP A 220 10.28 -14.21 -14.67
CA ASP A 220 10.82 -15.46 -14.15
C ASP A 220 10.64 -16.59 -15.16
N ALA A 221 11.70 -17.35 -15.37
CA ALA A 221 11.73 -18.53 -16.20
C ALA A 221 12.54 -19.63 -15.51
N ILE A 222 12.15 -20.89 -15.77
CA ILE A 222 12.96 -22.04 -15.40
C ILE A 222 14.13 -22.15 -16.38
N ASP A 223 15.35 -22.28 -15.87
CA ASP A 223 16.54 -22.45 -16.68
C ASP A 223 16.80 -23.92 -17.07
N ALA A 224 17.97 -24.19 -17.66
CA ALA A 224 18.32 -25.53 -18.15
C ALA A 224 18.53 -26.56 -17.02
N ASP A 225 18.82 -26.10 -15.80
CA ASP A 225 19.08 -26.94 -14.64
C ASP A 225 17.81 -27.13 -13.78
N GLY A 226 16.71 -26.47 -14.15
CA GLY A 226 15.43 -26.54 -13.44
C GLY A 226 15.29 -25.47 -12.35
N GLU A 227 16.20 -24.50 -12.30
CA GLU A 227 16.22 -23.42 -11.30
C GLU A 227 15.49 -22.18 -11.81
N VAL A 228 15.06 -21.32 -10.89
CA VAL A 228 14.48 -20.01 -11.21
C VAL A 228 15.29 -18.93 -10.50
N MET A 229 16.25 -18.38 -11.24
CA MET A 229 17.24 -17.42 -10.73
C MET A 229 16.73 -15.98 -10.72
N ASP A 230 15.85 -15.66 -9.79
CA ASP A 230 15.16 -14.37 -9.65
C ASP A 230 15.93 -13.34 -8.79
N THR A 231 17.23 -13.19 -9.06
CA THR A 231 18.14 -12.34 -8.26
C THR A 231 17.70 -10.88 -8.10
N GLY A 232 16.92 -10.34 -9.04
CA GLY A 232 16.32 -9.01 -8.92
C GLY A 232 15.27 -8.92 -7.80
N ARG A 233 14.52 -10.00 -7.53
CA ARG A 233 13.60 -10.11 -6.39
C ARG A 233 14.35 -10.25 -5.07
N VAL A 234 15.44 -11.01 -5.04
CA VAL A 234 16.35 -11.06 -3.87
C VAL A 234 16.87 -9.66 -3.54
N MET A 235 17.34 -8.90 -4.54
CA MET A 235 17.80 -7.53 -4.35
C MET A 235 16.70 -6.62 -3.80
N TYR A 236 15.49 -6.70 -4.35
CA TYR A 236 14.33 -5.94 -3.87
C TYR A 236 14.07 -6.21 -2.39
N LEU A 237 13.90 -7.48 -2.02
CA LEU A 237 13.55 -7.88 -0.67
C LEU A 237 14.67 -7.53 0.33
N ARG A 238 15.93 -7.71 -0.07
CA ARG A 238 17.08 -7.34 0.77
C ARG A 238 17.06 -5.86 1.14
N GLU A 239 16.91 -4.98 0.16
CA GLU A 239 16.94 -3.54 0.44
C GLU A 239 15.68 -3.06 1.16
N THR A 240 14.51 -3.64 0.83
CA THR A 240 13.26 -3.36 1.54
C THR A 240 13.34 -3.79 3.01
N LEU A 241 13.94 -4.94 3.32
CA LEU A 241 14.13 -5.39 4.69
C LEU A 241 15.19 -4.59 5.46
N LYS A 242 16.20 -4.00 4.79
CA LYS A 242 17.10 -3.03 5.43
C LYS A 242 16.34 -1.75 5.83
N SER A 243 15.44 -1.29 4.97
CA SER A 243 14.55 -0.16 5.26
C SER A 243 13.61 -0.48 6.44
N ALA A 244 13.03 -1.68 6.48
CA ALA A 244 12.28 -2.18 7.64
C ALA A 244 13.13 -2.19 8.92
N HIS A 245 14.37 -2.70 8.85
CA HIS A 245 15.27 -2.74 9.98
C HIS A 245 15.59 -1.34 10.53
N ARG A 246 15.84 -0.37 9.64
CA ARG A 246 16.03 1.04 10.03
C ARG A 246 14.82 1.57 10.81
N ALA A 247 13.60 1.31 10.35
CA ALA A 247 12.38 1.74 11.03
C ALA A 247 12.29 1.19 12.46
N ILE A 248 12.62 -0.10 12.62
CA ILE A 248 12.63 -0.78 13.92
C ILE A 248 13.72 -0.20 14.83
N GLU A 249 14.94 0.04 14.32
CA GLU A 249 16.04 0.62 15.08
C GLU A 249 15.76 2.05 15.57
N GLU A 250 15.03 2.84 14.77
CA GLU A 250 14.59 4.18 15.14
C GLU A 250 13.33 4.21 16.02
N GLY A 251 12.76 3.03 16.34
CA GLY A 251 11.68 2.88 17.33
C GLY A 251 10.26 3.02 16.77
N TYR A 252 10.08 2.96 15.44
CA TYR A 252 8.75 2.96 14.86
C TYR A 252 8.04 1.60 15.02
N PRO A 253 6.70 1.55 15.12
CA PRO A 253 5.94 0.36 15.51
C PRO A 253 5.74 -0.64 14.35
N LEU A 254 6.83 -1.16 13.77
CA LEU A 254 6.79 -2.17 12.71
C LEU A 254 6.93 -3.60 13.28
N ASP A 255 5.83 -4.35 13.27
CA ASP A 255 5.69 -5.65 13.95
C ASP A 255 5.80 -6.87 13.03
N GLY A 256 5.79 -6.68 11.71
CA GLY A 256 5.85 -7.80 10.78
C GLY A 256 6.05 -7.43 9.32
N PHE A 257 6.40 -8.44 8.52
CA PHE A 257 6.61 -8.33 7.08
C PHE A 257 6.12 -9.58 6.37
N PHE A 258 5.18 -9.42 5.45
CA PHE A 258 4.66 -10.46 4.56
C PHE A 258 5.09 -10.16 3.12
N VAL A 259 5.79 -11.12 2.53
CA VAL A 259 6.18 -11.03 1.12
C VAL A 259 4.95 -11.26 0.23
N TRP A 260 4.72 -10.34 -0.71
CA TRP A 260 3.82 -10.56 -1.84
C TRP A 260 4.63 -11.14 -3.01
N SER A 261 4.53 -12.42 -3.30
CA SER A 261 3.64 -13.40 -2.66
C SER A 261 4.32 -14.74 -2.47
N PHE A 262 3.66 -15.66 -1.76
CA PHE A 262 4.17 -17.02 -1.60
C PHE A 262 4.38 -17.73 -2.95
N MET A 263 3.47 -17.56 -3.91
CA MET A 263 3.52 -18.21 -5.22
C MET A 263 2.98 -17.31 -6.33
N ASP A 264 3.44 -17.53 -7.56
CA ASP A 264 2.90 -16.85 -8.73
C ASP A 264 1.38 -17.06 -8.82
N ASN A 265 0.66 -16.00 -9.17
CA ASN A 265 -0.80 -15.98 -9.14
C ASN A 265 -1.36 -15.10 -10.28
N PHE A 266 -2.67 -14.83 -10.24
CA PHE A 266 -3.35 -14.01 -11.23
C PHE A 266 -3.28 -12.52 -10.82
N GLU A 267 -2.41 -11.77 -11.48
CA GLU A 267 -2.14 -10.36 -11.21
C GLU A 267 -3.17 -9.46 -11.91
N TRP A 268 -4.42 -9.54 -11.46
CA TRP A 268 -5.53 -8.67 -11.88
C TRP A 268 -5.64 -8.53 -13.42
N ALA A 269 -5.62 -7.30 -13.94
CA ALA A 269 -5.73 -7.02 -15.36
C ALA A 269 -4.53 -7.52 -16.19
N ASN A 270 -3.37 -7.78 -15.56
CA ASN A 270 -2.18 -8.31 -16.23
C ASN A 270 -2.18 -9.84 -16.32
N GLY A 271 -3.18 -10.51 -15.71
CA GLY A 271 -3.33 -11.96 -15.75
C GLY A 271 -2.10 -12.67 -15.20
N TYR A 272 -1.56 -13.62 -15.95
CA TYR A 272 -0.44 -14.47 -15.53
C TYR A 272 0.93 -14.01 -16.06
N VAL A 273 1.00 -12.79 -16.60
CA VAL A 273 2.24 -12.23 -17.17
C VAL A 273 3.19 -11.79 -16.06
N GLU A 274 2.67 -11.12 -15.04
CA GLU A 274 3.44 -10.64 -13.89
C GLU A 274 3.58 -11.76 -12.87
N ARG A 275 4.83 -12.05 -12.47
CA ARG A 275 5.14 -13.10 -11.50
C ARG A 275 5.69 -12.47 -10.23
N PHE A 276 4.91 -12.44 -9.16
CA PHE A 276 5.33 -11.89 -7.85
C PHE A 276 5.79 -12.96 -6.86
N GLY A 277 5.52 -14.23 -7.13
CA GLY A 277 5.77 -15.30 -6.16
C GLY A 277 7.24 -15.45 -5.84
N ILE A 278 7.57 -15.82 -4.61
CA ILE A 278 8.87 -16.46 -4.30
C ILE A 278 8.87 -17.93 -4.74
N THR A 279 7.71 -18.50 -5.07
CA THR A 279 7.56 -19.83 -5.67
C THR A 279 7.04 -19.70 -7.09
N TYR A 280 7.75 -20.28 -8.06
CA TYR A 280 7.33 -20.35 -9.45
C TYR A 280 6.15 -21.29 -9.59
N VAL A 281 5.16 -20.91 -10.41
CA VAL A 281 4.06 -21.79 -10.81
C VAL A 281 4.09 -21.98 -12.32
N ASP A 282 4.23 -23.22 -12.75
CA ASP A 282 3.87 -23.62 -14.11
C ASP A 282 2.34 -23.59 -14.18
N PHE A 283 1.77 -22.66 -14.94
CA PHE A 283 0.32 -22.49 -14.98
C PHE A 283 -0.41 -23.59 -15.76
N ASP A 284 0.28 -24.29 -16.67
CA ASP A 284 -0.29 -25.40 -17.44
C ASP A 284 -0.36 -26.67 -16.59
N THR A 285 0.73 -26.98 -15.87
CA THR A 285 0.84 -28.22 -15.08
C THR A 285 0.48 -28.05 -13.60
N GLN A 286 0.42 -26.80 -13.13
CA GLN A 286 0.28 -26.43 -11.72
C GLN A 286 1.46 -26.92 -10.85
N GLN A 287 2.60 -27.25 -11.45
CA GLN A 287 3.81 -27.58 -10.70
C GLN A 287 4.36 -26.33 -10.01
N ARG A 288 4.84 -26.50 -8.76
CA ARG A 288 5.47 -25.44 -7.96
C ARG A 288 6.97 -25.72 -7.83
N THR A 289 7.77 -24.69 -8.06
CA THR A 289 9.23 -24.75 -7.92
C THR A 289 9.69 -23.55 -7.08
N PRO A 290 10.32 -23.75 -5.90
CA PRO A 290 10.94 -22.66 -5.15
C PRO A 290 11.91 -21.87 -6.03
N LYS A 291 11.88 -20.54 -5.95
CA LYS A 291 12.84 -19.66 -6.65
C LYS A 291 14.03 -19.37 -5.73
N GLU A 292 15.10 -18.78 -6.25
CA GLU A 292 16.23 -18.32 -5.44
C GLU A 292 15.79 -17.39 -4.29
N SER A 293 14.81 -16.52 -4.53
CA SER A 293 14.22 -15.67 -3.49
C SER A 293 13.50 -16.42 -2.38
N TYR A 294 12.97 -17.62 -2.64
CA TYR A 294 12.40 -18.48 -1.60
C TYR A 294 13.51 -18.93 -0.65
N ASP A 295 14.57 -19.53 -1.21
CA ASP A 295 15.67 -20.09 -0.41
C ASP A 295 16.40 -18.98 0.36
N TRP A 296 16.56 -17.81 -0.25
CA TRP A 296 17.11 -16.64 0.43
C TRP A 296 16.20 -16.13 1.57
N PHE A 297 14.89 -15.99 1.32
CA PHE A 297 13.95 -15.49 2.33
C PHE A 297 13.77 -16.49 3.49
N GLU A 298 13.81 -17.80 3.21
CA GLU A 298 13.85 -18.85 4.24
C GLU A 298 15.02 -18.63 5.19
N GLN A 299 16.22 -18.37 4.67
CA GLN A 299 17.40 -18.13 5.51
C GLN A 299 17.30 -16.83 6.30
N VAL A 300 16.74 -15.76 5.72
CA VAL A 300 16.47 -14.50 6.42
C VAL A 300 15.54 -14.73 7.61
N VAL A 301 14.43 -15.44 7.40
CA VAL A 301 13.45 -15.76 8.47
C VAL A 301 14.09 -16.67 9.53
N ALA A 302 14.78 -17.72 9.12
CA ALA A 302 15.41 -18.67 10.04
C ALA A 302 16.50 -18.03 10.92
N GLN A 303 17.22 -17.05 10.38
CA GLN A 303 18.30 -16.35 11.08
C GLN A 303 17.87 -15.02 11.71
N ASN A 304 16.66 -14.55 11.40
CA ASN A 304 16.12 -13.25 11.78
C ASN A 304 17.11 -12.10 11.49
N ARG A 305 17.72 -12.11 10.30
CA ARG A 305 18.66 -11.07 9.84
C ARG A 305 18.66 -10.94 8.32
N VAL A 306 18.97 -9.75 7.82
CA VAL A 306 19.21 -9.54 6.40
C VAL A 306 20.59 -10.09 6.02
N LEU A 307 20.66 -10.90 4.95
CA LEU A 307 21.88 -11.56 4.44
C LEU A 307 22.58 -10.78 3.33
#